data_AF-A0A2S7KY36-F1
#
_entry.id   AF-A0A2S7KY36-F1
#
_cell.length_a   1.000
_cell.length_b   1.000
_cell.length_c   1.000
_cell.angle_alpha   90.00
_cell.angle_beta   90.00
_cell.angle_gamma   90.00
#
_symmetry.space_group_name_H-M   'P 1'
#
loop_
_entity.id
_entity.type
_entity.pdbx_description
1 polymer ?
#
loop_
_entity_poly.entity_id
_entity_poly.type
_entity_poly.pdbx_seq_one_letter_code
_entity_poly.pdbx_strand_id
1 'polypeptide(L)'
;MKKILLSAALIAASFTGIAQVGVGTTTPAGALDIVSTTSGLVMPRVANTSAVVNPNGGAIENGTMVYDLSANCVKFYANGAWTGCIQFSAVPPPTSQVSSDGAGGFYTFLSHNLGADTSLDPHTPVKGLNGDYYQWGKMHLTLT
;
A
#
# COMPACT_ATOMS: atom_id res chain seq x y z
N MET A 1 -32.65 -34.33 -39.13
CA MET A 1 -32.58 -34.60 -37.67
C MET A 1 -31.14 -34.69 -37.15
N LYS A 2 -30.27 -35.58 -37.67
CA LYS A 2 -28.87 -35.71 -37.20
C LYS A 2 -28.03 -34.41 -37.27
N LYS A 3 -28.21 -33.62 -38.34
CA LYS A 3 -27.51 -32.32 -38.51
C LYS A 3 -27.97 -31.26 -37.49
N ILE A 4 -29.25 -31.26 -37.13
CA ILE A 4 -29.82 -30.32 -36.15
C ILE A 4 -29.34 -30.67 -34.73
N LEU A 5 -29.27 -31.97 -34.40
CA LEU A 5 -28.74 -32.45 -33.13
C LEU A 5 -27.25 -32.10 -32.95
N LEU A 6 -26.44 -32.21 -34.00
CA LEU A 6 -25.03 -31.82 -33.96
C LEU A 6 -24.84 -30.32 -33.71
N SER A 7 -25.61 -29.48 -34.42
CA SER A 7 -25.55 -28.02 -34.25
C SER A 7 -26.01 -27.61 -32.85
N ALA A 8 -27.08 -28.22 -32.32
CA ALA A 8 -27.55 -27.96 -30.97
C ALA A 8 -26.51 -28.36 -29.90
N ALA A 9 -25.82 -29.49 -30.10
CA ALA A 9 -24.76 -29.93 -29.20
C ALA A 9 -23.53 -29.00 -29.22
N LEU A 10 -23.11 -28.50 -30.38
CA LEU A 10 -22.02 -27.53 -30.53
C LEU A 10 -22.34 -26.19 -29.85
N ILE A 11 -23.57 -25.71 -29.98
CA ILE A 11 -24.04 -24.49 -29.33
C ILE A 11 -24.07 -24.69 -27.81
N ALA A 12 -24.63 -25.79 -27.31
CA ALA A 12 -24.65 -26.10 -25.89
C ALA A 12 -23.24 -26.20 -25.28
N ALA A 13 -22.29 -26.83 -25.97
CA ALA A 13 -20.91 -26.96 -25.52
C ALA A 13 -20.13 -25.63 -25.50
N SER A 14 -20.53 -24.65 -26.32
CA SER A 14 -19.87 -23.33 -26.33
C SER A 14 -20.15 -22.49 -25.08
N PHE A 15 -21.20 -22.81 -24.31
CA PHE A 15 -21.55 -22.10 -23.07
C PHE A 15 -20.95 -22.72 -21.80
N THR A 16 -20.27 -23.87 -21.89
CA THR A 16 -19.73 -24.60 -20.72
C THR A 16 -18.23 -24.39 -20.51
N GLY A 17 -17.60 -23.45 -21.22
CA GLY A 17 -16.19 -23.11 -21.04
C GLY A 17 -15.94 -22.34 -19.73
N ILE A 18 -14.74 -22.50 -19.15
CA ILE A 18 -14.30 -21.71 -18.00
C ILE A 18 -14.35 -20.22 -18.38
N ALA A 19 -15.07 -19.41 -17.61
CA ALA A 19 -15.43 -18.02 -17.94
C ALA A 19 -14.37 -16.96 -17.55
N GLN A 20 -13.12 -17.37 -17.30
CA GLN A 20 -12.05 -16.44 -16.92
C GLN A 20 -11.43 -15.77 -18.16
N VAL A 21 -11.16 -14.47 -18.05
CA VAL A 21 -10.55 -13.67 -19.12
C VAL A 21 -9.06 -13.49 -18.83
N GLY A 22 -8.23 -14.15 -19.62
CA GLY A 22 -6.78 -13.94 -19.64
C GLY A 22 -6.36 -13.02 -20.78
N VAL A 23 -5.61 -11.97 -20.48
CA VAL A 23 -4.94 -11.13 -21.48
C VAL A 23 -3.43 -11.33 -21.32
N GLY A 24 -2.78 -11.92 -22.33
CA GLY A 24 -1.35 -12.24 -22.26
C GLY A 24 -1.00 -13.48 -21.42
N THR A 25 -2.00 -14.24 -20.97
CA THR A 25 -1.82 -15.52 -20.23
C THR A 25 -2.88 -16.54 -20.63
N THR A 26 -2.51 -17.83 -20.69
CA THR A 26 -3.43 -18.95 -20.90
C THR A 26 -3.87 -19.63 -19.61
N THR A 27 -3.26 -19.26 -18.48
CA THR A 27 -3.60 -19.76 -17.14
C THR A 27 -3.91 -18.58 -16.20
N PRO A 28 -5.04 -17.89 -16.38
CA PRO A 28 -5.44 -16.79 -15.50
C PRO A 28 -5.51 -17.20 -14.03
N ALA A 29 -4.93 -16.39 -13.15
CA ALA A 29 -4.97 -16.60 -11.70
C ALA A 29 -6.29 -16.11 -11.04
N GLY A 30 -7.19 -15.52 -11.81
CA GLY A 30 -8.49 -15.02 -11.34
C GLY A 30 -9.47 -14.84 -12.50
N ALA A 31 -10.64 -14.25 -12.21
CA ALA A 31 -11.68 -14.04 -13.23
C ALA A 31 -11.22 -13.11 -14.36
N LEU A 32 -10.35 -12.15 -14.06
CA LEU A 32 -9.61 -11.33 -15.03
C LEU A 32 -8.13 -11.32 -14.62
N ASP A 33 -7.24 -11.68 -15.55
CA ASP A 33 -5.80 -11.66 -15.35
C ASP A 33 -5.12 -11.03 -16.57
N ILE A 34 -4.24 -10.04 -16.34
CA ILE A 34 -3.57 -9.27 -17.38
C ILE A 34 -2.07 -9.33 -17.14
N VAL A 35 -1.35 -9.99 -18.04
CA VAL A 35 0.11 -10.08 -18.02
C VAL A 35 0.68 -9.27 -19.19
N SER A 36 1.33 -8.15 -18.88
CA SER A 36 2.00 -7.28 -19.86
C SER A 36 3.25 -6.63 -19.26
N THR A 37 4.30 -6.48 -20.07
CA THR A 37 5.53 -5.77 -19.69
C THR A 37 5.59 -4.33 -20.18
N THR A 38 4.68 -3.94 -21.09
CA THR A 38 4.71 -2.63 -21.77
C THR A 38 3.44 -1.82 -21.61
N SER A 39 2.34 -2.44 -21.17
CA SER A 39 1.01 -1.81 -21.09
C SER A 39 0.36 -2.07 -19.73
N GLY A 40 -0.54 -1.18 -19.33
CA GLY A 40 -1.32 -1.29 -18.09
C GLY A 40 -2.82 -1.30 -18.34
N LEU A 41 -3.59 -1.43 -17.25
CA LEU A 41 -5.04 -1.28 -17.27
C LEU A 41 -5.43 0.21 -17.27
N VAL A 42 -6.15 0.63 -18.30
CA VAL A 42 -6.80 1.95 -18.31
C VAL A 42 -8.15 1.83 -17.61
N MET A 43 -8.23 2.35 -16.38
CA MET A 43 -9.50 2.40 -15.63
C MET A 43 -10.49 3.38 -16.26
N PRO A 44 -11.80 3.21 -16.05
CA PRO A 44 -12.81 4.19 -16.43
C PRO A 44 -12.46 5.58 -15.86
N ARG A 45 -12.37 6.57 -16.74
CA ARG A 45 -12.15 7.97 -16.37
C ARG A 45 -13.49 8.66 -16.22
N VAL A 46 -13.76 9.21 -15.04
CA VAL A 46 -15.02 9.87 -14.72
C VAL A 46 -14.75 11.31 -14.30
N ALA A 47 -15.69 12.21 -14.57
CA ALA A 47 -15.56 13.63 -14.22
C ALA A 47 -15.32 13.81 -12.71
N ASN A 48 -16.07 13.07 -11.90
CA ASN A 48 -15.89 12.88 -10.46
C ASN A 48 -16.66 11.65 -10.00
N THR A 49 -16.47 11.24 -8.74
CA THR A 49 -17.14 10.07 -8.15
C THR A 49 -18.68 10.10 -8.16
N SER A 50 -19.32 11.27 -8.21
CA SER A 50 -20.79 11.39 -8.30
C SER A 50 -21.35 11.03 -9.67
N ALA A 51 -20.50 10.97 -10.70
CA ALA A 51 -20.90 10.52 -12.04
C ALA A 51 -20.96 8.99 -12.17
N VAL A 52 -20.47 8.26 -11.17
CA VAL A 52 -20.47 6.80 -11.17
C VAL A 52 -21.83 6.31 -10.68
N VAL A 53 -22.46 5.43 -11.47
CA VAL A 53 -23.75 4.83 -11.14
C VAL A 53 -23.68 3.31 -11.31
N ASN A 54 -24.52 2.59 -10.55
CA ASN A 54 -24.76 1.18 -10.81
C ASN A 54 -25.72 1.06 -12.00
N PRO A 55 -25.34 0.41 -13.11
CA PRO A 55 -26.18 0.28 -14.30
C PRO A 55 -27.46 -0.52 -14.05
N ASN A 56 -27.47 -1.40 -13.05
CA ASN A 56 -28.66 -2.15 -12.64
C ASN A 56 -29.54 -1.38 -11.63
N GLY A 57 -29.19 -0.12 -11.33
CA GLY A 57 -29.79 0.67 -10.26
C GLY A 57 -29.23 0.31 -8.87
N GLY A 58 -29.61 1.10 -7.86
CA GLY A 58 -29.17 0.87 -6.48
C GLY A 58 -27.81 1.49 -6.13
N ALA A 59 -27.22 0.99 -5.04
CA ALA A 59 -25.92 1.45 -4.56
C ALA A 59 -24.78 0.97 -5.48
N ILE A 60 -23.67 1.71 -5.48
CA ILE A 60 -22.44 1.29 -6.16
C ILE A 60 -21.90 0.04 -5.44
N GLU A 61 -21.42 -0.94 -6.19
CA GLU A 61 -20.87 -2.16 -5.61
C GLU A 61 -19.49 -1.94 -5.00
N ASN A 62 -19.24 -2.57 -3.85
CA ASN A 62 -17.91 -2.59 -3.23
C ASN A 62 -16.88 -3.19 -4.20
N GLY A 63 -15.72 -2.56 -4.30
CA GLY A 63 -14.65 -2.93 -5.24
C GLY A 63 -14.70 -2.18 -6.57
N THR A 64 -15.67 -1.29 -6.79
CA THR A 64 -15.67 -0.41 -7.98
C THR A 64 -14.44 0.51 -7.95
N MET A 65 -13.69 0.57 -9.05
CA MET A 65 -12.49 1.41 -9.20
C MET A 65 -12.63 2.36 -10.38
N VAL A 66 -12.28 3.64 -10.19
CA VAL A 66 -12.30 4.67 -11.25
C VAL A 66 -11.11 5.62 -11.13
N TYR A 67 -10.78 6.27 -12.24
CA TYR A 67 -9.90 7.43 -12.24
C TYR A 67 -10.76 8.71 -12.22
N ASP A 68 -10.71 9.44 -11.11
CA ASP A 68 -11.45 10.68 -10.89
C ASP A 68 -10.66 11.86 -11.47
N LEU A 69 -11.19 12.48 -12.53
CA LEU A 69 -10.55 13.59 -13.24
C LEU A 69 -10.55 14.89 -12.42
N SER A 70 -11.51 15.09 -11.51
CA SER A 70 -11.53 16.27 -10.64
C SER A 70 -10.40 16.23 -9.60
N ALA A 71 -10.07 15.04 -9.11
CA ALA A 71 -9.01 14.81 -8.12
C ALA A 71 -7.68 14.34 -8.75
N ASN A 72 -7.65 14.07 -10.06
CA ASN A 72 -6.52 13.52 -10.81
C ASN A 72 -5.90 12.27 -10.17
N CYS A 73 -6.75 11.34 -9.70
CA CYS A 73 -6.28 10.17 -8.96
C CYS A 73 -7.25 8.98 -9.05
N VAL A 74 -6.75 7.80 -8.69
CA VAL A 74 -7.55 6.58 -8.58
C VAL A 74 -8.31 6.58 -7.25
N LYS A 75 -9.57 6.16 -7.28
CA LYS A 75 -10.41 5.94 -6.09
C LYS A 75 -11.10 4.59 -6.16
N PHE A 76 -11.32 3.96 -5.00
CA PHE A 76 -12.11 2.74 -4.89
C PHE A 76 -13.33 2.94 -4.00
N TYR A 77 -14.40 2.22 -4.28
CA TYR A 77 -15.61 2.24 -3.48
C TYR A 77 -15.62 1.05 -2.50
N ALA A 78 -15.78 1.32 -1.22
CA ALA A 78 -16.00 0.32 -0.19
C ALA A 78 -16.85 0.84 0.96
N ASN A 79 -17.57 -0.08 1.61
CA ASN A 79 -18.33 0.19 2.82
C ASN A 79 -19.29 1.38 2.65
N GLY A 80 -19.87 1.53 1.45
CA GLY A 80 -20.82 2.61 1.15
C GLY A 80 -20.20 3.96 0.79
N ALA A 81 -18.87 4.07 0.67
CA ALA A 81 -18.19 5.33 0.39
C ALA A 81 -17.00 5.19 -0.57
N TRP A 82 -16.67 6.28 -1.24
CA TRP A 82 -15.42 6.40 -1.99
C TRP A 82 -14.26 6.68 -1.07
N THR A 83 -13.12 6.04 -1.32
CA THR A 83 -11.87 6.45 -0.67
C THR A 83 -11.41 7.81 -1.13
N GLY A 84 -10.48 8.38 -0.36
CA GLY A 84 -9.57 9.39 -0.89
C GLY A 84 -8.75 8.86 -2.07
N CYS A 85 -7.89 9.71 -2.61
CA CYS A 85 -6.92 9.28 -3.60
C CYS A 85 -6.10 8.11 -3.04
N ILE A 86 -6.00 7.03 -3.80
CA ILE A 86 -5.05 5.96 -3.49
C ILE A 86 -3.67 6.54 -3.81
N GLN A 87 -2.96 6.94 -2.77
CA GLN A 87 -1.59 7.45 -2.85
C GLN A 87 -0.72 6.51 -2.04
N PHE A 88 0.42 6.14 -2.58
CA PHE A 88 1.49 5.65 -1.74
C PHE A 88 2.01 6.86 -0.98
N SER A 89 1.76 6.92 0.33
CA SER A 89 2.59 7.79 1.15
C SER A 89 4.01 7.28 0.98
N ALA A 90 4.85 8.03 0.25
CA ALA A 90 6.28 7.88 0.41
C ALA A 90 6.51 7.99 1.92
N VAL A 91 7.12 6.96 2.52
CA VAL A 91 7.55 7.05 3.91
C VAL A 91 8.40 8.32 3.95
N PRO A 92 7.96 9.40 4.63
CA PRO A 92 8.80 10.57 4.75
C PRO A 92 10.12 10.06 5.34
N PRO A 93 11.29 10.45 4.80
CA PRO A 93 12.54 10.05 5.39
C PRO A 93 12.45 10.33 6.89
N PRO A 94 12.63 9.31 7.75
CA PRO A 94 12.59 9.51 9.19
C PRO A 94 13.50 10.69 9.51
N THR A 95 13.00 11.66 10.25
CA THR A 95 13.68 12.93 10.55
C THR A 95 14.99 12.77 11.33
N SER A 96 15.41 11.53 11.60
CA SER A 96 16.60 11.13 12.35
C SER A 96 17.52 10.19 11.57
N GLN A 97 17.37 10.10 10.24
CA GLN A 97 18.25 9.32 9.38
C GLN A 97 19.31 10.18 8.71
N VAL A 98 20.57 9.74 8.79
CA VAL A 98 21.69 10.33 8.05
C VAL A 98 22.17 9.31 7.02
N SER A 99 22.54 9.78 5.84
CA SER A 99 23.11 8.95 4.78
C SER A 99 24.42 8.31 5.25
N SER A 100 24.61 7.00 5.01
CA SER A 100 25.91 6.35 5.17
C SER A 100 26.96 7.02 4.30
N ASP A 101 28.18 7.14 4.78
CA ASP A 101 29.36 7.48 4.00
C ASP A 101 29.78 6.28 3.12
N GLY A 102 29.15 6.17 1.95
CA GLY A 102 29.66 5.35 0.84
C GLY A 102 29.20 3.89 0.79
N ALA A 103 28.36 3.40 1.71
CA ALA A 103 27.89 2.00 1.71
C ALA A 103 26.43 1.80 1.24
N GLY A 104 25.70 2.88 0.94
CA GLY A 104 24.32 2.78 0.45
C GLY A 104 23.34 2.27 1.52
N GLY A 105 23.19 2.99 2.62
CA GLY A 105 22.18 2.74 3.64
C GLY A 105 21.81 3.99 4.44
N PHE A 106 20.67 3.93 5.14
CA PHE A 106 20.27 4.94 6.13
C PHE A 106 20.49 4.38 7.53
N TYR A 107 21.15 5.16 8.39
CA TYR A 107 21.28 4.83 9.81
C TYR A 107 20.33 5.70 10.62
N THR A 108 19.57 5.08 11.52
CA THR A 108 18.78 5.80 12.53
C THR A 108 19.63 5.95 13.79
N PHE A 109 19.94 7.19 14.17
CA PHE A 109 20.59 7.44 15.46
C PHE A 109 19.57 7.29 16.59
N LEU A 110 19.99 6.68 17.70
CA LEU A 110 19.22 6.70 18.95
C LEU A 110 19.13 8.14 19.45
N SER A 111 17.96 8.55 19.97
CA SER A 111 17.78 9.89 20.56
C SER A 111 18.54 10.06 21.88
N HIS A 112 19.06 8.97 22.45
CA HIS A 112 19.77 8.92 23.71
C HIS A 112 21.07 8.12 23.58
N ASN A 113 22.08 8.48 24.37
CA ASN A 113 23.28 7.65 24.53
C ASN A 113 22.92 6.29 25.15
N LEU A 114 23.71 5.27 24.85
CA LEU A 114 23.53 3.96 25.47
C LEU A 114 23.76 4.05 26.99
N GLY A 115 22.79 3.59 27.79
CA GLY A 115 22.81 3.69 29.26
C GLY A 115 22.25 5.00 29.82
N ALA A 116 21.76 5.93 28.98
CA ALA A 116 21.04 7.11 29.46
C ALA A 116 19.63 6.75 29.95
N ASP A 117 19.11 7.52 30.90
CA ASP A 117 17.70 7.47 31.30
C ASP A 117 16.84 8.03 30.16
N THR A 118 16.12 7.14 29.47
CA THR A 118 15.28 7.47 28.32
C THR A 118 13.96 8.14 28.68
N SER A 119 13.67 8.32 29.97
CA SER A 119 12.50 9.08 30.43
C SER A 119 12.71 10.59 30.46
N LEU A 120 13.95 11.06 30.27
CA LEU A 120 14.33 12.48 30.26
C LEU A 120 14.33 13.04 28.84
N ASP A 121 14.15 14.36 28.68
CA ASP A 121 14.21 15.01 27.37
C ASP A 121 15.67 15.05 26.85
N PRO A 122 15.99 14.43 25.69
CA PRO A 122 17.35 14.36 25.16
C PRO A 122 17.95 15.71 24.76
N HIS A 123 17.13 16.76 24.63
CA HIS A 123 17.59 18.10 24.27
C HIS A 123 17.83 19.02 25.47
N THR A 124 17.49 18.57 26.67
CA THR A 124 17.67 19.33 27.91
C THR A 124 18.89 18.78 28.68
N PRO A 125 20.00 19.52 28.82
CA PRO A 125 21.21 19.00 29.46
C PRO A 125 20.99 18.59 30.92
N VAL A 126 20.99 17.29 31.19
CA VAL A 126 20.87 16.73 32.55
C VAL A 126 21.78 15.52 32.72
N LYS A 127 22.21 15.27 33.96
CA LYS A 127 23.19 14.21 34.27
C LYS A 127 22.73 12.83 33.77
N GLY A 128 21.43 12.53 33.85
CA GLY A 128 20.86 11.24 33.44
C GLY A 128 21.00 10.90 31.95
N LEU A 129 21.32 11.87 31.09
CA LEU A 129 21.46 11.66 29.63
C LEU A 129 22.85 11.20 29.17
N ASN A 130 23.83 11.20 30.07
CA ASN A 130 25.24 10.97 29.72
C ASN A 130 25.70 9.52 29.87
N GLY A 131 24.78 8.60 30.17
CA GLY A 131 25.10 7.19 30.46
C GLY A 131 25.88 6.99 31.76
N ASP A 132 26.20 5.73 32.06
CA ASP A 132 26.83 5.30 33.32
C ASP A 132 28.26 5.83 33.55
N TYR A 133 28.83 6.57 32.59
CA TYR A 133 30.21 7.08 32.62
C TYR A 133 30.52 7.98 33.84
N TYR A 134 29.50 8.54 34.50
CA TYR A 134 29.66 9.34 35.73
C TYR A 134 30.12 8.55 36.97
N GLN A 135 30.13 7.22 36.95
CA GLN A 135 30.46 6.43 38.14
C GLN A 135 31.96 6.18 38.33
N TRP A 136 32.79 6.26 37.28
CA TRP A 136 34.21 5.90 37.35
C TRP A 136 35.13 7.02 37.91
N GLY A 137 34.61 8.22 38.17
CA GLY A 137 35.39 9.37 38.66
C GLY A 137 34.98 9.92 40.04
N LYS A 138 33.97 9.34 40.70
CA LYS A 138 33.60 9.76 42.07
C LYS A 138 34.42 8.97 43.10
N MET A 139 35.46 9.59 43.63
CA MET A 139 36.10 9.15 44.88
C MET A 139 35.03 9.11 45.98
N HIS A 140 34.74 7.91 46.46
CA HIS A 140 33.82 7.66 47.58
C HIS A 140 34.51 8.08 48.89
N LEU A 141 34.51 9.38 49.20
CA LEU A 141 35.01 9.87 50.48
C LEU A 141 33.84 9.93 51.47
N THR A 142 33.66 8.85 52.23
CA THR A 142 32.79 8.85 53.41
C THR A 142 33.65 9.28 54.60
N LEU A 143 33.57 10.56 54.97
CA LEU A 143 34.07 11.04 56.25
C LEU A 143 33.07 10.60 57.33
N THR A 144 33.48 9.61 58.13
CA THR A 144 32.89 9.28 59.43
C THR A 144 33.35 10.25 60.49
#